data_AF-A0AAD4BAT6-F1
#
_entry.id   AF-A0AAD4BAT6-F1
#
_cell.length_a   1.000
_cell.length_b   1.000
_cell.length_c   1.000
_cell.angle_alpha   90.00
_cell.angle_beta   90.00
_cell.angle_gamma   90.00
#
_symmetry.space_group_name_H-M   'P 1'
#
loop_
_entity.id
_entity.type
_entity.pdbx_description
1 polymer ?
#
loop_
_entity_poly.entity_id
_entity_poly.type
_entity_poly.pdbx_seq_one_letter_code
_entity_poly.pdbx_strand_id
1 'polypeptide(L)'
;MKNKTVVRSQLPVTPAYAFTDYRSQGQTIRNAIIDIAPPPTGALTPFNIYVAFEYLRLEDERLNKLDKETERWWNNLQAEQYVK
;
A
#
# COMPACT_ATOMS: atom_id res chain seq x y z
N MET A 1 10.78 41.77 5.39
CA MET A 1 11.34 40.55 4.76
C MET A 1 10.81 40.46 3.33
N LYS A 2 11.66 40.25 2.31
CA LYS A 2 11.19 40.08 0.92
C LYS A 2 10.73 38.63 0.73
N ASN A 3 9.50 38.42 0.27
CA ASN A 3 9.01 37.09 -0.10
C ASN A 3 9.78 36.60 -1.33
N LYS A 4 10.53 35.52 -1.18
CA LYS A 4 11.19 34.83 -2.30
C LYS A 4 10.30 33.67 -2.73
N THR A 5 9.77 33.73 -3.94
CA THR A 5 9.09 32.60 -4.57
C THR A 5 10.13 31.69 -5.21
N VAL A 6 10.14 30.42 -4.85
CA VAL A 6 11.03 29.40 -5.45
C VAL A 6 10.22 28.56 -6.43
N VAL A 7 10.73 28.42 -7.65
CA VAL A 7 10.17 27.55 -8.69
C VAL A 7 11.15 26.43 -9.01
N ARG A 8 10.63 25.23 -9.34
CA ARG A 8 11.44 24.05 -9.69
C ARG A 8 10.92 23.46 -10.99
N SER A 9 11.82 23.14 -11.91
CA SER A 9 11.55 22.30 -13.09
C SER A 9 12.31 20.98 -12.92
N GLN A 10 11.58 19.88 -12.86
CA GLN A 10 12.12 18.52 -12.74
C GLN A 10 11.05 17.53 -13.22
N LEU A 11 11.47 16.37 -13.70
CA LEU A 11 10.53 15.28 -14.00
C LEU A 11 9.75 14.88 -12.74
N PRO A 12 8.40 14.75 -12.80
CA PRO A 12 7.58 14.43 -11.64
C PRO A 12 7.64 12.93 -11.31
N VAL A 13 8.85 12.40 -11.13
CA VAL A 13 9.11 10.99 -10.84
C VAL A 13 10.08 10.87 -9.66
N THR A 14 9.82 9.91 -8.79
CA THR A 14 10.74 9.51 -7.72
C THR A 14 10.90 8.00 -7.77
N PRO A 15 12.08 7.44 -7.47
CA PRO A 15 12.19 6.00 -7.18
C PRO A 15 11.23 5.66 -6.05
N ALA A 16 10.25 4.81 -6.34
CA ALA A 16 9.13 4.53 -5.45
C ALA A 16 9.26 3.17 -4.74
N TYR A 17 10.49 2.69 -4.54
CA TYR A 17 10.73 1.39 -3.91
C TYR A 17 10.31 1.36 -2.44
N ALA A 18 10.38 2.50 -1.74
CA ALA A 18 9.88 2.66 -0.38
C ALA A 18 9.57 4.14 -0.10
N PHE A 19 8.53 4.39 0.70
CA PHE A 19 8.20 5.71 1.24
C PHE A 19 8.27 5.66 2.75
N THR A 20 8.67 6.77 3.37
CA THR A 20 8.43 6.95 4.79
C THR A 20 6.94 7.20 4.99
N ASP A 21 6.43 6.80 6.15
CA ASP A 21 5.04 7.01 6.58
C ASP A 21 4.61 8.49 6.45
N TYR A 22 5.50 9.44 6.76
CA TYR A 22 5.26 10.87 6.56
C TYR A 22 5.02 11.23 5.09
N ARG A 23 5.75 10.61 4.16
CA ARG A 23 5.61 10.89 2.72
C ARG A 23 4.36 10.23 2.14
N SER A 24 3.91 9.11 2.71
CA SER A 24 2.67 8.46 2.28
C SER A 24 1.41 9.13 2.82
N GLN A 25 1.49 9.92 3.89
CA GLN A 25 0.32 10.61 4.46
C GLN A 25 -0.48 11.39 3.41
N GLY A 26 -1.79 11.18 3.40
CA GLY A 26 -2.71 11.83 2.47
C GLY A 26 -2.67 11.29 1.04
N GLN A 27 -1.91 10.23 0.76
CA GLN A 27 -1.91 9.56 -0.53
C GLN A 27 -2.79 8.31 -0.50
N THR A 28 -3.42 7.99 -1.63
CA THR A 28 -4.09 6.70 -1.83
C THR A 28 -3.11 5.72 -2.48
N ILE A 29 -2.48 4.87 -1.67
CA ILE A 29 -1.58 3.79 -2.14
C ILE A 29 -2.37 2.48 -2.08
N ARG A 30 -2.67 1.89 -3.23
CA ARG A 30 -3.53 0.69 -3.32
C ARG A 30 -2.86 -0.61 -2.90
N ASN A 31 -1.55 -0.69 -3.03
CA ASN A 31 -0.76 -1.89 -2.76
C ASN A 31 0.49 -1.46 -2.01
N ALA A 32 0.53 -1.74 -0.70
CA ALA A 32 1.62 -1.35 0.16
C ALA A 32 2.03 -2.51 1.06
N ILE A 33 3.34 -2.68 1.23
CA ILE A 33 3.92 -3.50 2.29
C ILE A 33 4.44 -2.53 3.33
N ILE A 34 4.07 -2.74 4.59
CA ILE A 34 4.41 -1.83 5.68
C ILE A 34 5.29 -2.56 6.68
N ASP A 35 6.47 -2.00 6.92
CA ASP A 35 7.35 -2.46 7.99
C ASP A 35 6.94 -1.78 9.31
N ILE A 36 6.56 -2.59 10.29
CA ILE A 36 6.17 -2.16 11.65
C ILE A 36 7.24 -2.49 12.69
N ALA A 37 8.43 -2.91 12.27
CA ALA A 37 9.55 -3.12 13.17
C ALA A 37 10.05 -1.78 13.73
N PRO A 38 10.56 -1.75 14.98
CA PRO A 38 11.19 -0.56 15.52
C PRO A 38 12.29 -0.04 14.57
N PRO A 39 12.26 1.25 14.18
CA PRO A 39 13.23 1.77 13.23
C PRO A 39 14.64 1.83 13.87
N PRO A 40 15.72 1.73 13.06
CA PRO A 40 17.10 1.85 13.57
C PRO A 40 17.38 3.17 14.31
N THR A 41 16.64 4.23 13.98
CA THR A 41 16.67 5.54 14.63
C THR A 41 15.26 6.12 14.71
N GLY A 42 14.91 6.74 15.84
CA GLY A 42 13.57 7.31 16.07
C GLY A 42 12.64 6.33 16.79
N ALA A 43 11.33 6.58 16.72
CA ALA A 43 10.32 5.71 17.33
C ALA A 43 9.08 5.63 16.44
N LEU A 44 8.48 4.45 16.37
CA LEU A 44 7.12 4.27 15.87
C LEU A 44 6.15 4.86 16.89
N THR A 45 5.49 5.95 16.52
CA THR A 45 4.41 6.52 17.32
C THR A 45 3.09 5.83 17.00
N PRO A 46 2.11 5.84 17.92
CA PRO A 46 0.76 5.37 17.62
C PRO A 46 0.13 6.02 16.38
N PHE A 47 0.51 7.26 16.07
CA PHE A 47 0.05 7.96 14.87
C PHE A 47 0.62 7.36 13.57
N ASN A 48 1.91 6.98 13.56
CA ASN A 48 2.53 6.32 12.41
C ASN A 48 1.85 4.97 12.13
N ILE A 49 1.54 4.25 13.20
CA ILE A 49 0.82 2.97 13.15
C ILE A 49 -0.61 3.16 12.62
N TYR A 50 -1.35 4.16 13.09
CA TYR A 50 -2.71 4.43 12.62
C TYR A 50 -2.76 4.71 11.10
N VAL A 51 -1.84 5.54 10.60
CA VAL A 51 -1.74 5.83 9.15
C VAL A 51 -1.48 4.55 8.36
N ALA A 52 -0.62 3.66 8.86
CA ALA A 52 -0.36 2.37 8.26
C ALA A 52 -1.58 1.43 8.26
N PHE A 53 -2.35 1.42 9.35
CA PHE A 53 -3.53 0.55 9.50
C PHE A 53 -4.59 0.76 8.43
N GLU A 54 -4.82 2.00 7.99
CA GLU A 54 -5.81 2.26 6.94
C GLU A 54 -5.40 1.66 5.60
N TYR A 55 -4.10 1.65 5.28
CA TYR A 55 -3.61 0.95 4.08
C TYR A 55 -3.72 -0.57 4.22
N LEU A 56 -3.43 -1.13 5.40
CA LEU A 56 -3.60 -2.56 5.66
C LEU A 56 -5.06 -3.00 5.52
N ARG A 57 -6.00 -2.21 6.03
CA ARG A 57 -7.44 -2.51 5.91
C ARG A 57 -7.86 -2.62 4.44
N LEU A 58 -7.42 -1.69 3.60
CA LEU A 58 -7.72 -1.71 2.17
C LEU A 58 -7.07 -2.91 1.46
N GLU A 59 -5.85 -3.28 1.86
CA GLU A 59 -5.16 -4.43 1.31
C GLU A 59 -5.83 -5.75 1.73
N ASP A 60 -6.29 -5.88 2.98
CA ASP A 60 -7.04 -7.04 3.47
C ASP A 60 -8.34 -7.24 2.70
N GLU A 61 -9.11 -6.18 2.43
CA GLU A 61 -10.32 -6.25 1.60
C GLU A 61 -9.99 -6.74 0.18
N ARG A 62 -8.89 -6.26 -0.39
CA ARG A 62 -8.42 -6.65 -1.72
C ARG A 62 -7.99 -8.13 -1.76
N LEU A 63 -7.21 -8.57 -0.78
CA LEU A 63 -6.74 -9.95 -0.66
C LEU A 63 -7.92 -10.91 -0.48
N ASN A 64 -8.90 -10.56 0.35
CA ASN A 64 -10.13 -11.34 0.51
C ASN A 64 -10.92 -11.49 -0.80
N LYS A 65 -10.95 -10.43 -1.63
CA LYS A 65 -11.59 -10.51 -2.95
C LYS A 65 -10.82 -11.45 -3.88
N LEU A 66 -9.50 -11.34 -3.90
CA LEU A 66 -8.63 -12.18 -4.74
C LEU A 66 -8.73 -13.66 -4.34
N ASP A 67 -8.82 -13.95 -3.05
CA ASP A 67 -8.97 -15.31 -2.53
C ASP A 67 -10.28 -15.95 -3.02
N LYS A 68 -11.40 -15.22 -2.91
CA LYS A 68 -12.72 -15.66 -3.43
C LYS A 68 -12.71 -15.89 -4.95
N GLU A 69 -12.02 -15.04 -5.71
CA GLU A 69 -11.89 -15.20 -7.16
C GLU A 69 -11.05 -16.44 -7.50
N THR A 70 -9.98 -16.68 -6.74
CA THR A 70 -9.10 -17.84 -6.89
C THR A 70 -9.84 -19.14 -6.56
N GLU A 71 -10.61 -19.16 -5.47
CA GLU A 71 -11.46 -20.31 -5.09
C GLU A 71 -12.49 -20.64 -6.17
N ARG A 72 -13.18 -19.62 -6.71
CA ARG A 72 -14.12 -19.80 -7.82
C ARG A 72 -13.45 -20.38 -9.05
N TRP A 73 -12.25 -19.90 -9.40
CA TRP A 73 -11.49 -20.40 -10.54
C TRP A 73 -11.13 -21.88 -10.38
N TRP A 74 -10.65 -22.28 -9.20
CA TRP A 74 -10.35 -23.69 -8.90
C TRP A 74 -11.60 -24.58 -8.97
N ASN A 75 -12.72 -24.13 -8.43
CA ASN A 75 -13.98 -24.88 -8.47
C ASN A 75 -14.47 -25.09 -9.92
N ASN A 76 -14.33 -24.08 -10.77
CA ASN A 76 -14.69 -24.19 -12.19
C ASN A 76 -13.78 -25.20 -12.93
N LEU A 77 -12.47 -25.17 -12.68
CA LEU A 77 -11.54 -26.15 -13.26
C LEU A 77 -11.87 -27.58 -12.86
N GLN A 78 -12.20 -27.81 -11.58
CA GLN A 78 -12.63 -29.12 -11.12
C GLN A 78 -13.93 -29.53 -11.82
N ALA A 79 -14.93 -28.65 -11.88
CA ALA A 79 -16.20 -28.92 -12.55
C ALA A 79 -16.01 -29.27 -14.04
N GLU A 80 -15.13 -28.57 -14.75
CA GLU A 80 -14.78 -28.88 -16.14
C GLU A 80 -14.07 -30.23 -16.31
N GLN A 81 -13.31 -30.67 -15.29
CA GLN A 81 -12.61 -31.95 -15.30
C GLN A 81 -13.54 -33.15 -15.07
N TYR A 82 -14.63 -33.00 -14.30
CA TYR A 82 -15.63 -34.05 -14.04
C TYR A 82 -16.74 -34.14 -15.10
N VAL A 83 -16.78 -33.23 -16.08
CA VAL A 83 -17.75 -33.21 -17.18
C VAL A 83 -17.19 -33.87 -18.48
N LYS A 84 -15.95 -34.39 -18.44
CA LYS A 84 -15.37 -35.24 -19.48
C LYS A 84 -15.40 -36.72 -19.08
#